data_AF-A0A0D3KPW7-F1
#
_entry.id   AF-A0A0D3KPW7-F1
#
_cell.length_a   1.000
_cell.length_b   1.000
_cell.length_c   1.000
_cell.angle_alpha   90.00
_cell.angle_beta   90.00
_cell.angle_gamma   90.00
#
_symmetry.space_group_name_H-M   'P 1'
#
loop_
_entity.id
_entity.type
_entity.pdbx_description
1 polymer ?
#
loop_
_entity_poly.entity_id
_entity_poly.type
_entity_poly.pdbx_seq_one_letter_code
_entity_poly.pdbx_strand_id
1 'polypeptide(L)'
;MKFDALSRRSLQHVPLVLAAALTSAPSLPALARPEGVNKPELLPTGPVQRVIDLQKFLTSGERTKMDTQLAKIEAETGFKLRVLCQQYPNTPGLAIKDYWGLDDKSIVLVADKGTKGTSNMLNFNVAEGAKLQLPNTFWTRLQSTFGNTFFVKENGEDVAIRRAVDAIDYCLREDLGCVDVPLQIKDPSRAMYGDPTDPFKGSNPFASVTDGISSGAEKIFGS
;
A
#
# COMPACT_ATOMS: atom_id res chain seq x y z
N MET A 1 18.54 -77.81 -40.49
CA MET A 1 17.34 -78.68 -40.53
C MET A 1 16.18 -77.86 -39.98
N LYS A 2 15.28 -77.43 -40.87
CA LYS A 2 13.85 -77.85 -40.99
C LYS A 2 12.98 -77.30 -39.86
N PHE A 3 12.25 -76.20 -40.09
CA PHE A 3 10.92 -76.08 -40.74
C PHE A 3 9.77 -76.78 -39.99
N ASP A 4 8.65 -76.04 -39.96
CA ASP A 4 7.26 -76.45 -39.77
C ASP A 4 6.80 -76.72 -38.34
N ALA A 5 5.56 -76.43 -37.92
CA ALA A 5 4.44 -75.64 -38.45
C ALA A 5 3.32 -75.69 -37.39
N LEU A 6 2.37 -74.75 -37.48
CA LEU A 6 0.94 -74.87 -37.13
C LEU A 6 0.55 -75.32 -35.71
N SER A 7 -0.27 -74.52 -35.02
CA SER A 7 -1.69 -74.89 -34.87
C SER A 7 -2.52 -73.77 -34.25
N ARG A 8 -3.62 -73.47 -34.93
CA ARG A 8 -4.68 -72.56 -34.54
C ARG A 8 -5.47 -73.13 -33.37
N ARG A 9 -5.77 -72.32 -32.36
CA ARG A 9 -7.07 -72.40 -31.66
C ARG A 9 -7.61 -71.00 -31.40
N SER A 10 -8.65 -70.68 -32.17
CA SER A 10 -9.61 -69.63 -31.90
C SER A 10 -10.20 -69.79 -30.51
N LEU A 11 -10.23 -68.70 -29.73
CA LEU A 11 -11.28 -68.44 -28.75
C LEU A 11 -11.74 -66.98 -28.91
N GLN A 12 -12.75 -66.87 -29.76
CA GLN A 12 -13.93 -66.00 -29.67
C GLN A 12 -13.87 -64.79 -28.69
N HIS A 13 -13.73 -63.61 -29.30
CA HIS A 13 -14.54 -62.40 -29.14
C HIS A 13 -15.38 -62.22 -27.87
N VAL A 14 -15.00 -61.23 -27.05
CA VAL A 14 -15.94 -60.37 -26.32
C VAL A 14 -15.63 -58.93 -26.71
N PRO A 15 -16.46 -58.24 -27.52
CA PRO A 15 -16.27 -56.82 -27.74
C PRO A 15 -16.75 -56.09 -26.48
N LEU A 16 -15.81 -55.52 -25.73
CA LEU A 16 -16.10 -54.54 -24.70
C LEU A 16 -16.56 -53.26 -25.43
N VAL A 17 -17.87 -53.07 -25.54
CA VAL A 17 -18.47 -51.82 -26.03
C VAL A 17 -18.21 -50.74 -24.97
N LEU A 18 -17.19 -49.93 -25.19
CA LEU A 18 -16.90 -48.76 -24.38
C LEU A 18 -17.86 -47.64 -24.82
N ALA A 19 -19.02 -47.54 -24.17
CA ALA A 19 -19.95 -46.44 -24.36
C ALA A 19 -19.32 -45.15 -23.82
N ALA A 20 -18.89 -44.26 -24.71
CA ALA A 20 -18.46 -42.91 -24.37
C ALA A 20 -19.69 -42.06 -23.98
N ALA A 21 -20.02 -42.01 -22.69
CA ALA A 21 -21.00 -41.07 -22.18
C ALA A 21 -20.38 -39.66 -22.15
N LEU A 22 -20.67 -38.84 -23.16
CA LEU A 22 -20.45 -37.38 -23.08
C LEU A 22 -21.40 -36.81 -22.02
N THR A 23 -20.91 -36.71 -20.78
CA THR A 23 -21.60 -35.95 -19.75
C THR A 23 -21.53 -34.47 -20.09
N SER A 24 -22.66 -33.90 -20.50
CA SER A 24 -22.87 -32.46 -20.62
C SER A 24 -22.65 -31.80 -19.26
N ALA A 25 -21.49 -31.17 -19.07
CA ALA A 25 -21.26 -30.34 -17.90
C ALA A 25 -22.20 -29.12 -17.96
N PRO A 26 -23.00 -28.84 -16.92
CA PRO A 26 -23.80 -27.63 -16.88
C PRO A 26 -22.86 -26.42 -16.81
N SER A 27 -23.00 -25.51 -17.76
CA SER A 27 -22.35 -24.21 -17.76
C SER A 27 -22.79 -23.44 -16.50
N LEU A 28 -21.89 -23.34 -15.52
CA LEU A 28 -22.09 -22.50 -14.35
C LEU A 28 -22.29 -21.05 -14.82
N PRO A 29 -23.25 -20.30 -14.24
CA PRO A 29 -23.41 -18.90 -14.57
C PRO A 29 -22.11 -18.16 -14.22
N ALA A 30 -21.53 -17.51 -15.22
CA ALA A 30 -20.44 -16.57 -15.01
C ALA A 30 -20.94 -15.52 -14.00
N LEU A 31 -20.38 -15.53 -12.79
CA LEU A 31 -20.56 -14.47 -11.80
C LEU A 31 -20.22 -13.16 -12.52
N ALA A 32 -21.25 -12.38 -12.85
CA ALA A 32 -21.09 -11.09 -13.49
C ALA A 32 -20.09 -10.27 -12.68
N ARG A 33 -18.97 -9.91 -13.30
CA ARG A 33 -18.00 -8.98 -12.71
C ARG A 33 -18.79 -7.71 -12.37
N PRO A 34 -18.75 -7.21 -11.13
CA PRO A 34 -19.43 -5.97 -10.79
C PRO A 34 -19.08 -4.91 -11.83
N GLU A 35 -20.09 -4.26 -12.39
CA GLU A 35 -19.91 -3.18 -13.35
C GLU A 35 -18.99 -2.13 -12.72
N GLY A 36 -18.02 -1.64 -13.48
CA GLY A 36 -17.07 -0.66 -12.99
C GLY A 36 -17.82 0.60 -12.57
N VAL A 37 -17.79 0.94 -11.28
CA VAL A 37 -18.52 2.10 -10.78
C VAL A 37 -17.74 3.38 -11.08
N ASN A 38 -18.40 4.34 -11.75
CA ASN A 38 -17.81 5.61 -12.18
C ASN A 38 -18.85 6.73 -12.04
N LYS A 39 -18.85 7.44 -10.90
CA LYS A 39 -19.83 8.48 -10.56
C LYS A 39 -19.20 9.89 -10.58
N PRO A 40 -18.93 10.48 -11.77
CA PRO A 40 -18.27 11.78 -11.88
C PRO A 40 -19.00 12.91 -11.14
N GLU A 41 -20.30 12.79 -10.92
CA GLU A 41 -21.13 13.73 -10.16
C GLU A 41 -20.74 13.86 -8.68
N LEU A 42 -19.93 12.93 -8.14
CA LEU A 42 -19.38 13.00 -6.79
C LEU A 42 -18.18 13.96 -6.68
N LEU A 43 -17.64 14.43 -7.81
CA LEU A 43 -16.53 15.38 -7.82
C LEU A 43 -17.00 16.77 -7.36
N PRO A 44 -16.19 17.49 -6.56
CA PRO A 44 -16.54 18.85 -6.16
C PRO A 44 -16.62 19.80 -7.36
N THR A 45 -17.61 20.68 -7.34
CA THR A 45 -17.72 21.79 -8.29
C THR A 45 -16.87 22.98 -7.83
N GLY A 46 -16.42 23.81 -8.79
CA GLY A 46 -15.60 24.99 -8.51
C GLY A 46 -14.09 24.72 -8.63
N PRO A 47 -13.24 25.39 -7.83
CA PRO A 47 -11.80 25.19 -7.89
C PRO A 47 -11.41 23.73 -7.63
N VAL A 48 -10.39 23.26 -8.34
CA VAL A 48 -9.85 21.91 -8.18
C VAL A 48 -9.31 21.74 -6.76
N GLN A 49 -9.81 20.73 -6.03
CA GLN A 49 -9.38 20.38 -4.68
C GLN A 49 -8.40 19.21 -4.73
N ARG A 50 -7.30 19.24 -3.96
CA ARG A 50 -6.34 18.11 -3.92
C ARG A 50 -6.78 16.99 -2.99
N VAL A 51 -7.70 17.32 -2.07
CA VAL A 51 -8.32 16.39 -1.12
C VAL A 51 -9.82 16.35 -1.38
N ILE A 52 -10.33 15.18 -1.77
CA ILE A 52 -11.77 14.92 -1.89
C ILE A 52 -12.14 13.96 -0.77
N ASP A 53 -12.96 14.41 0.17
CA ASP A 53 -13.45 13.59 1.28
C ASP A 53 -14.98 13.46 1.26
N LEU A 54 -15.44 12.34 0.71
CA LEU A 54 -16.86 12.01 0.61
C LEU A 54 -17.40 11.35 1.88
N GLN A 55 -16.51 10.86 2.76
CA GLN A 55 -16.87 10.07 3.95
C GLN A 55 -16.74 10.85 5.26
N LYS A 56 -16.24 12.09 5.19
CA LYS A 56 -15.98 12.95 6.35
C LYS A 56 -15.00 12.30 7.34
N PHE A 57 -13.97 11.64 6.81
CA PHE A 57 -12.87 11.15 7.64
C PHE A 57 -12.03 12.30 8.21
N LEU A 58 -12.03 13.45 7.55
CA LEU A 58 -11.22 14.61 7.93
C LEU A 58 -12.11 15.79 8.32
N THR A 59 -11.73 16.50 9.38
CA THR A 59 -12.33 17.80 9.71
C THR A 59 -12.02 18.83 8.61
N SER A 60 -12.77 19.93 8.56
CA SER A 60 -12.49 21.02 7.60
C SER A 60 -11.08 21.62 7.78
N GLY A 61 -10.62 21.74 9.02
CA GLY A 61 -9.28 22.22 9.34
C GLY A 61 -8.19 21.28 8.84
N GLU A 62 -8.36 19.97 9.03
CA GLU A 62 -7.41 18.97 8.52
C GLU A 62 -7.37 18.93 7.01
N ARG A 63 -8.53 18.99 6.33
CA ARG A 63 -8.57 19.06 4.86
C ARG A 63 -7.85 20.29 4.33
N THR A 64 -8.03 21.45 4.95
CA THR A 64 -7.37 22.70 4.55
C THR A 64 -5.85 22.63 4.74
N LYS A 65 -5.42 22.10 5.89
CA LYS A 65 -3.98 21.88 6.18
C LYS A 65 -3.36 20.90 5.20
N MET A 66 -4.05 19.80 4.94
CA MET A 66 -3.62 18.78 3.99
C MET A 66 -3.55 19.34 2.57
N ASP A 67 -4.56 20.07 2.08
CA ASP A 67 -4.50 20.67 0.74
C ASP A 67 -3.28 21.60 0.59
N THR A 68 -2.97 22.38 1.62
CA THR A 68 -1.77 23.23 1.68
C THR A 68 -0.49 22.40 1.65
N GLN A 69 -0.41 21.32 2.41
CA GLN A 69 0.73 20.40 2.40
C GLN A 69 0.93 19.76 1.02
N LEU A 70 -0.14 19.25 0.41
CA LEU A 70 -0.12 18.64 -0.92
C LEU A 70 0.32 19.65 -2.00
N ALA A 71 -0.10 20.91 -1.89
CA ALA A 71 0.34 21.97 -2.78
C ALA A 71 1.85 22.24 -2.65
N LYS A 72 2.40 22.20 -1.43
CA LYS A 72 3.84 22.35 -1.19
C LYS A 72 4.64 21.17 -1.73
N ILE A 73 4.19 19.94 -1.52
CA ILE A 73 4.81 18.74 -2.08
C ILE A 73 4.93 18.88 -3.60
N GLU A 74 3.84 19.28 -4.27
CA GLU A 74 3.83 19.45 -5.72
C GLU A 74 4.78 20.56 -6.18
N ALA A 75 4.81 21.71 -5.49
CA ALA A 75 5.69 22.81 -5.83
C ALA A 75 7.18 22.50 -5.63
N GLU A 76 7.53 21.74 -4.59
CA GLU A 76 8.92 21.55 -4.17
C GLU A 76 9.54 20.26 -4.74
N THR A 77 8.73 19.22 -4.94
CA THR A 77 9.21 17.91 -5.46
C THR A 77 8.79 17.65 -6.91
N GLY A 78 7.77 18.36 -7.40
CA GLY A 78 7.15 18.11 -8.71
C GLY A 78 6.22 16.90 -8.75
N PHE A 79 5.94 16.24 -7.62
CA PHE A 79 4.98 15.12 -7.54
C PHE A 79 3.58 15.58 -7.13
N LYS A 80 2.56 15.08 -7.85
CA LYS A 80 1.16 15.34 -7.55
C LYS A 80 0.61 14.30 -6.58
N LEU A 81 0.62 14.60 -5.29
CA LEU A 81 -0.09 13.78 -4.31
C LEU A 81 -1.55 14.26 -4.18
N ARG A 82 -2.50 13.31 -4.29
CA ARG A 82 -3.95 13.54 -4.18
C ARG A 82 -4.57 12.55 -3.21
N VAL A 83 -5.61 12.98 -2.50
CA VAL A 83 -6.28 12.17 -1.48
C VAL A 83 -7.76 12.03 -1.80
N LEU A 84 -8.23 10.80 -1.89
CA LEU A 84 -9.64 10.44 -2.12
C LEU A 84 -10.17 9.62 -0.95
N CYS A 85 -11.04 10.18 -0.13
CA CYS A 85 -11.78 9.42 0.87
C CYS A 85 -13.15 9.08 0.30
N GLN A 86 -13.43 7.79 0.16
CA GLN A 86 -14.62 7.27 -0.51
C GLN A 86 -15.13 6.00 0.17
N GLN A 87 -16.26 5.49 -0.31
CA GLN A 87 -16.76 4.18 0.10
C GLN A 87 -17.42 3.49 -1.09
N TYR A 88 -16.85 2.39 -1.57
CA TYR A 88 -17.48 1.59 -2.62
C TYR A 88 -18.93 1.18 -2.24
N PRO A 89 -19.92 1.29 -3.16
CA PRO A 89 -19.80 1.68 -4.57
C PRO A 89 -19.90 3.20 -4.85
N ASN A 90 -19.92 4.07 -3.86
CA ASN A 90 -19.96 5.52 -4.06
C ASN A 90 -18.54 6.07 -4.29
N THR A 91 -18.09 5.97 -5.55
CA THR A 91 -16.77 6.40 -5.99
C THR A 91 -16.86 7.22 -7.28
N PRO A 92 -16.08 8.32 -7.41
CA PRO A 92 -15.94 9.02 -8.68
C PRO A 92 -15.26 8.19 -9.76
N GLY A 93 -14.65 7.05 -9.41
CA GLY A 93 -14.06 6.11 -10.36
C GLY A 93 -12.94 6.72 -11.19
N LEU A 94 -13.04 6.56 -12.51
CA LEU A 94 -12.01 7.02 -13.45
C LEU A 94 -12.01 8.54 -13.65
N ALA A 95 -13.10 9.22 -13.31
CA ALA A 95 -13.24 10.67 -13.49
C ALA A 95 -12.20 11.50 -12.70
N ILE A 96 -11.61 10.93 -11.64
CA ILE A 96 -10.54 11.59 -10.87
C ILE A 96 -9.29 11.87 -11.70
N LYS A 97 -9.06 11.10 -12.78
CA LYS A 97 -7.89 11.25 -13.65
C LYS A 97 -7.91 12.61 -14.35
N ASP A 98 -9.05 12.92 -14.97
CA ASP A 98 -9.23 14.17 -15.71
C ASP A 98 -9.38 15.36 -14.75
N TYR A 99 -10.11 15.18 -13.65
CA TYR A 99 -10.32 16.22 -12.64
C TYR A 99 -9.01 16.75 -12.04
N TRP A 100 -8.06 15.85 -11.73
CA TRP A 100 -6.77 16.23 -11.15
C TRP A 100 -5.65 16.43 -12.18
N GLY A 101 -5.90 16.12 -13.46
CA GLY A 101 -4.86 16.13 -14.48
C GLY A 101 -3.67 15.25 -14.10
N LEU A 102 -3.96 13.99 -13.75
CA LEU A 102 -2.93 13.04 -13.30
C LEU A 102 -1.97 12.70 -14.46
N ASP A 103 -0.69 12.61 -14.11
CA ASP A 103 0.45 12.36 -15.00
C ASP A 103 1.41 11.32 -14.41
N ASP A 104 2.59 11.15 -15.03
CA ASP A 104 3.58 10.15 -14.63
C ASP A 104 4.19 10.40 -13.23
N LYS A 105 4.03 11.59 -12.66
CA LYS A 105 4.47 11.97 -11.30
C LYS A 105 3.31 12.07 -10.33
N SER A 106 2.22 11.36 -10.60
CA SER A 106 1.02 11.40 -9.77
C SER A 106 0.90 10.21 -8.83
N ILE A 107 0.48 10.51 -7.60
CA ILE A 107 0.21 9.55 -6.53
C ILE A 107 -1.20 9.85 -6.01
N VAL A 108 -2.07 8.84 -6.01
CA VAL A 108 -3.41 8.95 -5.43
C VAL A 108 -3.51 8.01 -4.24
N LEU A 109 -3.63 8.59 -3.04
CA LEU A 109 -4.02 7.89 -1.84
C LEU A 109 -5.55 7.78 -1.82
N VAL A 110 -6.06 6.55 -1.78
CA VAL A 110 -7.48 6.23 -1.65
C VAL A 110 -7.73 5.68 -0.25
N ALA A 111 -8.58 6.34 0.52
CA ALA A 111 -9.07 5.86 1.80
C ALA A 111 -10.49 5.31 1.64
N ASP A 112 -10.66 4.00 1.82
CA ASP A 112 -11.94 3.29 1.73
C ASP A 112 -11.96 2.14 2.77
N LYS A 113 -12.90 2.19 3.71
CA LYS A 113 -13.05 1.17 4.76
C LYS A 113 -13.56 -0.18 4.23
N GLY A 114 -13.96 -0.23 2.96
CA GLY A 114 -14.60 -1.37 2.34
C GLY A 114 -15.94 -1.71 2.99
N THR A 115 -16.60 -2.75 2.49
CA THR A 115 -17.92 -3.16 2.98
C THR A 115 -17.84 -4.05 4.23
N LYS A 116 -16.68 -4.68 4.49
CA LYS A 116 -16.50 -5.71 5.53
C LYS A 116 -15.41 -5.40 6.56
N GLY A 117 -14.69 -4.26 6.45
CA GLY A 117 -13.67 -3.85 7.43
C GLY A 117 -12.45 -4.79 7.57
N THR A 118 -12.34 -5.80 6.70
CA THR A 118 -11.23 -6.77 6.67
C THR A 118 -10.14 -6.40 5.66
N SER A 119 -10.38 -5.39 4.81
CA SER A 119 -9.40 -4.86 3.87
C SER A 119 -8.62 -3.71 4.50
N ASN A 120 -7.39 -3.50 4.04
CA ASN A 120 -6.67 -2.27 4.36
C ASN A 120 -7.49 -1.06 3.90
N MET A 121 -7.65 -0.09 4.79
CA MET A 121 -8.39 1.14 4.55
C MET A 121 -7.70 2.03 3.50
N LEU A 122 -6.37 2.01 3.46
CA LEU A 122 -5.59 2.85 2.56
C LEU A 122 -5.18 2.06 1.32
N ASN A 123 -5.24 2.67 0.14
CA ASN A 123 -4.77 2.11 -1.11
C ASN A 123 -4.04 3.19 -1.92
N PHE A 124 -3.07 2.81 -2.75
CA PHE A 124 -2.20 3.74 -3.46
C PHE A 124 -2.21 3.43 -4.95
N ASN A 125 -2.71 4.37 -5.75
CA ASN A 125 -2.54 4.35 -7.20
C ASN A 125 -1.34 5.24 -7.53
N VAL A 126 -0.24 4.62 -7.94
CA VAL A 126 1.04 5.29 -8.13
C VAL A 126 1.41 5.20 -9.62
N ALA A 127 1.65 6.35 -10.24
CA ALA A 127 2.14 6.41 -11.61
C ALA A 127 3.61 5.96 -11.70
N GLU A 128 4.05 5.59 -12.91
CA GLU A 128 5.33 4.92 -13.08
C GLU A 128 6.53 5.80 -12.69
N GLY A 129 6.48 7.10 -13.01
CA GLY A 129 7.53 8.04 -12.62
C GLY A 129 7.67 8.19 -11.09
N ALA A 130 6.58 8.05 -10.34
CA ALA A 130 6.63 8.05 -8.87
C ALA A 130 7.19 6.74 -8.28
N LYS A 131 7.03 5.61 -8.96
CA LYS A 131 7.63 4.33 -8.53
C LYS A 131 9.14 4.27 -8.71
N LEU A 132 9.68 5.10 -9.60
CA LEU A 132 11.13 5.26 -9.75
C LEU A 132 11.75 5.93 -8.51
N GLN A 133 11.02 6.84 -7.86
CA GLN A 133 11.46 7.49 -6.63
C GLN A 133 11.22 6.62 -5.40
N LEU A 134 10.03 6.01 -5.29
CA LEU A 134 9.63 5.20 -4.15
C LEU A 134 9.26 3.79 -4.59
N PRO A 135 10.00 2.74 -4.17
CA PRO A 135 9.83 1.39 -4.66
C PRO A 135 8.46 0.80 -4.27
N ASN A 136 7.97 -0.19 -5.02
CA ASN A 136 6.70 -0.89 -4.74
C ASN A 136 6.58 -1.44 -3.31
N THR A 137 7.71 -1.81 -2.70
CA THR A 137 7.76 -2.27 -1.30
C THR A 137 7.38 -1.19 -0.30
N PHE A 138 7.69 0.08 -0.58
CA PHE A 138 7.32 1.19 0.29
C PHE A 138 5.80 1.31 0.38
N TRP A 139 5.11 1.30 -0.75
CA TRP A 139 3.65 1.46 -0.82
C TRP A 139 2.90 0.33 -0.11
N THR A 140 3.35 -0.92 -0.27
CA THR A 140 2.74 -2.06 0.43
C THR A 140 3.00 -1.99 1.94
N ARG A 141 4.19 -1.61 2.38
CA ARG A 141 4.51 -1.41 3.81
C ARG A 141 3.74 -0.25 4.42
N LEU A 142 3.59 0.86 3.69
CA LEU A 142 2.82 2.02 4.12
C LEU A 142 1.35 1.65 4.31
N GLN A 143 0.77 0.94 3.33
CA GLN A 143 -0.58 0.41 3.42
C GLN A 143 -0.75 -0.51 4.64
N SER A 144 0.18 -1.45 4.84
CA SER A 144 0.13 -2.36 6.00
C SER A 144 0.35 -1.66 7.33
N THR A 145 1.10 -0.56 7.38
CA THR A 145 1.43 0.15 8.62
C THR A 145 0.26 1.00 9.10
N PHE A 146 -0.31 1.83 8.22
CA PHE A 146 -1.37 2.78 8.61
C PHE A 146 -2.77 2.39 8.13
N GLY A 147 -2.89 1.55 7.10
CA GLY A 147 -4.17 1.14 6.55
C GLY A 147 -4.77 -0.11 7.19
N ASN A 148 -4.01 -0.85 8.00
CA ASN A 148 -4.53 -2.07 8.62
C ASN A 148 -5.62 -1.75 9.67
N THR A 149 -6.54 -2.70 9.86
CA THR A 149 -7.69 -2.54 10.76
C THR A 149 -7.31 -2.28 12.22
N PHE A 150 -6.18 -2.79 12.72
CA PHE A 150 -5.75 -2.56 14.10
C PHE A 150 -5.36 -1.10 14.29
N PHE A 151 -4.46 -0.58 13.45
CA PHE A 151 -4.01 0.80 13.51
C PHE A 151 -5.18 1.78 13.41
N VAL A 152 -6.06 1.58 12.42
CA VAL A 152 -7.23 2.45 12.20
C VAL A 152 -8.18 2.44 13.40
N LYS A 153 -8.42 1.27 14.02
CA LYS A 153 -9.30 1.17 15.20
C LYS A 153 -8.73 1.87 16.42
N GLU A 154 -7.41 1.82 16.61
CA GLU A 154 -6.74 2.40 17.77
C GLU A 154 -6.52 3.91 17.64
N ASN A 155 -6.23 4.39 16.42
CA ASN A 155 -5.77 5.75 16.19
C ASN A 155 -6.79 6.63 15.48
N GLY A 156 -7.78 6.05 14.80
CA GLY A 156 -8.76 6.77 13.97
C GLY A 156 -8.37 6.83 12.49
N GLU A 157 -9.39 7.04 11.66
CA GLU A 157 -9.25 7.13 10.21
C GLU A 157 -8.47 8.37 9.77
N ASP A 158 -8.70 9.50 10.42
CA ASP A 158 -8.02 10.77 10.17
C ASP A 158 -6.50 10.65 10.38
N VAL A 159 -6.09 10.03 11.49
CA VAL A 159 -4.69 9.82 11.84
C VAL A 159 -4.04 8.89 10.81
N ALA A 160 -4.70 7.80 10.42
CA ALA A 160 -4.18 6.88 9.41
C ALA A 160 -3.89 7.58 8.08
N ILE A 161 -4.81 8.43 7.60
CA ILE A 161 -4.64 9.18 6.36
C ILE A 161 -3.51 10.19 6.50
N ARG A 162 -3.52 11.01 7.56
CA ARG A 162 -2.49 12.05 7.79
C ARG A 162 -1.09 11.45 7.92
N ARG A 163 -0.92 10.37 8.70
CA ARG A 163 0.37 9.68 8.86
C ARG A 163 0.89 9.09 7.54
N ALA A 164 -0.01 8.58 6.70
CA ALA A 164 0.37 8.10 5.38
C ALA A 164 0.83 9.26 4.47
N VAL A 165 0.13 10.39 4.48
CA VAL A 165 0.54 11.60 3.74
C VAL A 165 1.89 12.11 4.24
N ASP A 166 2.09 12.20 5.56
CA ASP A 166 3.36 12.66 6.14
C ASP A 166 4.53 11.74 5.78
N ALA A 167 4.31 10.42 5.73
CA ALA A 167 5.32 9.47 5.29
C ALA A 167 5.71 9.66 3.82
N ILE A 168 4.73 9.91 2.95
CA ILE A 168 4.99 10.16 1.53
C ILE A 168 5.73 11.50 1.36
N ASP A 169 5.27 12.55 2.03
CA ASP A 169 5.88 13.88 2.02
C ASP A 169 7.36 13.81 2.41
N TYR A 170 7.64 13.18 3.56
CA TYR A 170 9.01 12.96 4.03
C TYR A 170 9.85 12.22 2.98
N CYS A 171 9.36 11.08 2.52
CA CYS A 171 10.12 10.21 1.63
C CYS A 171 10.32 10.75 0.21
N LEU A 172 9.46 11.65 -0.27
CA LEU A 172 9.66 12.34 -1.55
C LEU A 172 10.72 13.44 -1.48
N ARG A 173 11.06 13.91 -0.28
CA ARG A 173 12.07 14.95 -0.05
C ARG A 173 13.45 14.39 0.25
N GLU A 174 13.51 13.12 0.64
CA GLU A 174 14.78 12.42 0.84
C GLU A 174 15.39 12.05 -0.51
N ASP A 175 16.67 12.41 -0.72
CA ASP A 175 17.38 12.19 -1.99
C ASP A 175 17.39 10.73 -2.44
N LEU A 176 17.52 9.80 -1.47
CA LEU A 176 17.56 8.36 -1.72
C LEU A 176 16.18 7.69 -1.69
N GLY A 177 15.13 8.44 -1.36
CA GLY A 177 13.79 7.90 -1.10
C GLY A 177 13.74 6.95 0.10
N CYS A 178 12.56 6.38 0.35
CA CYS A 178 12.34 5.42 1.43
C CYS A 178 11.97 4.03 0.90
N VAL A 179 12.52 3.00 1.53
CA VAL A 179 12.09 1.60 1.31
C VAL A 179 11.01 1.17 2.30
N ASP A 180 11.03 1.74 3.51
CA ASP A 180 10.08 1.48 4.59
C ASP A 180 9.55 2.79 5.17
N VAL A 181 8.47 2.72 5.96
CA VAL A 181 7.94 3.86 6.68
C VAL A 181 8.96 4.34 7.72
N PRO A 182 9.37 5.62 7.70
CA PRO A 182 10.33 6.17 8.66
C PRO A 182 9.87 5.96 10.11
N LEU A 183 10.79 5.60 11.00
CA LEU A 183 10.48 5.29 12.40
C LEU A 183 9.85 6.48 13.13
N GLN A 184 10.29 7.71 12.81
CA GLN A 184 9.78 8.95 13.39
C GLN A 184 8.28 9.17 13.10
N ILE A 185 7.79 8.59 12.01
CA ILE A 185 6.38 8.69 11.58
C ILE A 185 5.59 7.48 12.08
N LYS A 186 6.20 6.29 12.02
CA LYS A 186 5.61 5.02 12.46
C LYS A 186 5.41 4.96 13.97
N ASP A 187 6.40 5.39 14.74
CA ASP A 187 6.44 5.38 16.19
C ASP A 187 7.27 6.56 16.72
N PRO A 188 6.67 7.77 16.80
CA PRO A 188 7.38 8.96 17.24
C PRO A 188 7.96 8.84 18.65
N SER A 189 7.28 8.12 19.54
CA SER A 189 7.74 7.87 20.91
C SER A 189 9.05 7.10 20.90
N ARG A 190 9.10 5.98 20.19
CA ARG A 190 10.29 5.14 20.11
C ARG A 190 11.42 5.84 19.37
N ALA A 191 11.10 6.66 18.36
CA ALA A 191 12.11 7.47 17.69
C ALA A 191 12.79 8.50 18.61
N MET A 192 12.04 9.06 19.57
CA MET A 192 12.54 10.08 20.50
C MET A 192 13.19 9.50 21.75
N TYR A 193 12.60 8.45 22.33
CA TYR A 193 13.00 7.92 23.64
C TYR A 193 13.75 6.59 23.56
N GLY A 194 13.94 6.04 22.35
CA GLY A 194 14.50 4.71 22.17
C GLY A 194 13.47 3.61 22.44
N ASP A 195 13.87 2.36 22.19
CA ASP A 195 13.04 1.20 22.47
C ASP A 195 13.18 0.82 23.96
N PRO A 196 12.13 0.91 24.79
CA PRO A 196 12.20 0.59 26.21
C PRO A 196 12.55 -0.88 26.48
N THR A 197 12.38 -1.74 25.47
CA THR A 197 12.65 -3.18 25.55
C THR A 197 14.02 -3.58 25.02
N ASP A 198 14.78 -2.62 24.47
CA ASP A 198 16.17 -2.81 24.04
C ASP A 198 17.13 -2.19 25.08
N PRO A 199 17.67 -3.00 26.02
CA PRO A 199 18.57 -2.50 27.06
C PRO A 199 19.92 -1.98 26.51
N PHE A 200 20.21 -2.16 25.22
CA PHE A 200 21.46 -1.75 24.58
C PHE A 200 21.35 -0.49 23.71
N LYS A 201 20.15 0.11 23.57
CA LYS A 201 19.93 1.34 22.79
C LYS A 201 19.16 2.43 23.53
N GLY A 202 19.39 2.56 24.84
CA GLY A 202 19.18 3.82 25.53
C GLY A 202 20.24 4.83 25.10
N SER A 203 20.16 5.38 23.88
CA SER A 203 21.05 6.45 23.45
C SER A 203 20.70 7.71 24.23
N ASN A 204 21.32 7.85 25.40
CA ASN A 204 21.41 9.13 26.08
C ASN A 204 22.11 10.11 25.12
N PRO A 205 21.44 11.18 24.65
CA PRO A 205 22.06 12.14 23.72
C PRO A 205 23.26 12.89 24.35
N PHE A 206 23.53 12.70 25.65
CA PHE A 206 24.71 13.21 26.35
C PHE A 206 25.90 12.23 26.43
N ALA A 207 25.75 10.96 26.00
CA ALA A 207 26.82 9.96 26.15
C ALA A 207 28.05 10.26 25.26
N SER A 208 27.87 10.93 24.11
CA SER A 208 28.98 11.26 23.20
C SER A 208 29.96 12.30 23.76
N VAL A 209 29.61 13.01 24.84
CA VAL A 209 30.48 14.00 25.48
C VAL A 209 31.50 13.35 26.42
N THR A 210 31.20 12.17 26.98
CA THR A 210 32.07 11.51 27.97
C THR A 210 33.01 10.46 27.37
N ASP A 211 32.68 9.92 26.19
CA ASP A 211 33.51 8.89 25.54
C ASP A 211 34.88 9.44 25.07
N GLY A 212 35.00 10.76 24.90
CA GLY A 212 36.27 11.43 24.59
C GLY A 212 37.21 11.61 25.79
N ILE A 213 36.69 11.54 27.03
CA ILE A 213 37.47 11.83 28.25
C ILE A 213 38.09 10.55 28.83
N SER A 214 37.45 9.39 28.67
CA SER A 214 37.96 8.13 29.23
C SER A 214 39.21 7.60 28.51
N SER A 215 39.35 7.80 27.19
CA SER A 215 40.54 7.33 26.45
C SER A 215 41.81 8.17 26.69
N GLY A 216 41.67 9.37 27.27
CA GLY A 216 42.80 10.24 27.61
C GLY A 216 43.48 9.88 28.93
N ALA A 217 42.74 9.28 29.88
CA ALA A 217 43.26 8.98 31.21
C ALA A 217 44.14 7.72 31.25
N GLU A 218 43.89 6.73 30.39
CA GLU A 218 44.71 5.50 30.29
C GLU A 218 46.10 5.73 29.68
N LYS A 219 46.33 6.86 28.99
CA LYS A 219 47.65 7.20 28.42
C LYS A 219 48.55 8.03 29.34
N ILE A 220 48.02 8.58 30.43
CA ILE A 220 48.78 9.46 31.34
C ILE A 220 49.24 8.72 32.61
N PHE A 221 48.54 7.65 33.01
CA PHE A 221 48.85 6.89 34.23
C PHE A 221 49.00 5.39 33.93
N GLY A 222 49.95 5.04 33.06
CA GLY A 222 50.35 3.66 32.80
C GLY A 222 51.65 3.31 33.52
N SER A 223 51.53 2.34 34.45
CA SER A 223 52.54 1.40 35.02
C SER A 223 53.91 1.93 35.43
#